data_AF-A0A3P7KHE2-F1
#
_entry.id   AF-A0A3P7KHE2-F1
#
_cell.length_a   1.000
_cell.length_b   1.000
_cell.length_c   1.000
_cell.angle_alpha   90.00
_cell.angle_beta   90.00
_cell.angle_gamma   90.00
#
_symmetry.space_group_name_H-M   'P 1'
#
loop_
_entity.id
_entity.type
_entity.pdbx_description
1 polymer ?
#
loop_
_entity_poly.entity_id
_entity_poly.type
_entity_poly.pdbx_seq_one_letter_code
_entity_poly.pdbx_strand_id
1 'polypeptide(L)'
;MYLCDAPNRLAAVSFCDLAFLLVMLPHALSSYDTLAFNDNFRFFYLKSKQHIAAVANWMSAAAIWLILAVSVERFLIIRSPLRSKLYWQRGKMVLVLSSIFFATGLLTLYHHFEYDCTLMEFCNGSQLIDFCYYAGEKHPRTFLKKELILPSEVKKVYMRVMTIFNAVLVVFAPILFVIVLNMLMIRELHYSDTSLLESFRGSITRNQH
;
A
#
# COMPACT_ATOMS: atom_id res chain seq x y z
N MET A 1 -25.83 -17.68 -12.58
CA MET A 1 -24.93 -16.61 -13.06
C MET A 1 -24.59 -15.64 -11.93
N TYR A 2 -24.04 -16.12 -10.80
CA TYR A 2 -23.81 -15.31 -9.58
C TYR A 2 -22.61 -15.81 -8.75
N LEU A 3 -21.43 -16.00 -9.37
CA LEU A 3 -20.20 -16.34 -8.62
C LEU A 3 -18.95 -15.54 -9.03
N CYS A 4 -19.04 -14.57 -9.95
CA CYS A 4 -17.87 -13.89 -10.55
C CYS A 4 -17.61 -12.43 -10.10
N ASP A 5 -18.31 -11.86 -9.12
CA ASP A 5 -18.03 -10.47 -8.68
C ASP A 5 -17.07 -10.34 -7.48
N ALA A 6 -16.93 -11.37 -6.62
CA ALA A 6 -15.88 -11.48 -5.62
C ALA A 6 -14.43 -11.53 -6.15
N PRO A 7 -14.11 -12.22 -7.27
CA PRO A 7 -12.73 -12.37 -7.73
C PRO A 7 -12.07 -11.04 -8.07
N ASN A 8 -12.80 -10.02 -8.52
CA ASN A 8 -12.19 -8.76 -8.97
C ASN A 8 -11.49 -7.96 -7.85
N ARG A 9 -11.93 -8.08 -6.58
CA ARG A 9 -11.32 -7.34 -5.46
C ARG A 9 -10.15 -8.08 -4.83
N LEU A 10 -10.29 -9.39 -4.66
CA LEU A 10 -9.20 -10.26 -4.23
C LEU A 10 -8.07 -10.26 -5.27
N ALA A 11 -8.42 -10.29 -6.57
CA ALA A 11 -7.44 -10.16 -7.65
C ALA A 11 -6.73 -8.80 -7.63
N ALA A 12 -7.42 -7.70 -7.30
CA ALA A 12 -6.79 -6.38 -7.17
C ALA A 12 -5.77 -6.34 -6.02
N VAL A 13 -6.11 -6.92 -4.86
CA VAL A 13 -5.17 -7.07 -3.73
C VAL A 13 -3.97 -7.92 -4.15
N SER A 14 -4.20 -9.11 -4.71
CA SER A 14 -3.12 -10.00 -5.14
C SER A 14 -2.26 -9.39 -6.25
N PHE A 15 -2.84 -8.57 -7.13
CA PHE A 15 -2.09 -7.81 -8.12
C PHE A 15 -1.17 -6.78 -7.46
N CYS A 16 -1.66 -6.04 -6.47
CA CYS A 16 -0.82 -5.10 -5.70
C CYS A 16 0.33 -5.80 -4.99
N ASP A 17 0.08 -6.94 -4.34
CA ASP A 17 1.11 -7.71 -3.63
C ASP A 17 2.16 -8.25 -4.61
N LEU A 18 1.72 -8.80 -5.76
CA LEU A 18 2.63 -9.28 -6.80
C LEU A 18 3.46 -8.13 -7.39
N ALA A 19 2.83 -7.00 -7.69
CA ALA A 19 3.51 -5.82 -8.21
C ALA A 19 4.53 -5.27 -7.20
N PHE A 20 4.18 -5.23 -5.91
CA PHE A 20 5.12 -4.86 -4.83
C PHE A 20 6.35 -5.78 -4.82
N LEU A 21 6.14 -7.10 -4.88
CA LEU A 21 7.23 -8.08 -4.92
C LEU A 21 8.12 -7.91 -6.16
N LEU A 22 7.52 -7.73 -7.34
CA LEU A 22 8.26 -7.51 -8.58
C LEU A 22 9.06 -6.21 -8.57
N VAL A 23 8.52 -5.14 -7.98
CA VAL A 23 9.21 -3.85 -7.85
C VAL A 23 10.36 -3.95 -6.84
N MET A 24 10.24 -4.75 -5.79
CA MET A 24 11.32 -4.96 -4.81
C MET A 24 12.39 -5.97 -5.27
N LEU A 25 12.15 -6.69 -6.38
CA LEU A 25 13.07 -7.70 -6.89
C LEU A 25 14.46 -7.15 -7.28
N PRO A 26 14.60 -5.99 -7.97
CA PRO A 26 15.91 -5.39 -8.22
C PRO A 26 16.70 -5.07 -6.96
N HIS A 27 16.00 -4.68 -5.87
CA HIS A 27 16.63 -4.44 -4.58
C HIS A 27 17.21 -5.73 -4.00
N ALA A 28 16.43 -6.83 -4.01
CA ALA A 28 16.90 -8.14 -3.58
C ALA A 28 18.03 -8.69 -4.48
N LEU A 29 17.99 -8.44 -5.79
CA LEU A 29 19.04 -8.86 -6.71
C LEU A 29 20.36 -8.10 -6.50
N SER A 30 20.29 -6.85 -6.02
CA SER A 30 21.47 -6.03 -5.78
C SER A 30 22.40 -6.54 -4.67
N SER A 31 21.95 -7.47 -3.83
CA SER A 31 22.78 -8.10 -2.80
C SER A 31 23.62 -9.27 -3.31
N TYR A 32 23.40 -9.75 -4.54
CA TYR A 32 24.20 -10.84 -5.11
C TYR A 32 25.43 -10.28 -5.82
N ASP A 33 26.62 -10.77 -5.47
CA ASP A 33 27.89 -10.29 -6.03
C ASP A 33 27.91 -10.27 -7.57
N THR A 34 27.40 -11.32 -8.22
CA THR A 34 27.37 -11.43 -9.69
C THR A 34 26.62 -10.30 -10.38
N LEU A 35 25.56 -9.77 -9.75
CA LEU A 35 24.77 -8.65 -10.24
C LEU A 35 25.27 -7.31 -9.68
N ALA A 36 25.77 -7.30 -8.45
CA ALA A 36 26.33 -6.12 -7.80
C ALA A 36 27.58 -5.58 -8.51
N PHE A 37 28.37 -6.45 -9.15
CA PHE A 37 29.54 -6.08 -9.95
C PHE A 37 29.26 -5.90 -11.45
N ASN A 38 28.01 -6.07 -11.90
CA ASN A 38 27.64 -5.78 -13.27
C ASN A 38 27.31 -4.29 -13.42
N ASP A 39 28.15 -3.54 -14.14
CA ASP A 39 28.03 -2.08 -14.29
C ASP A 39 26.68 -1.63 -14.86
N ASN A 40 26.13 -2.38 -15.82
CA ASN A 40 24.84 -2.03 -16.44
C ASN A 40 23.69 -2.18 -15.44
N PHE A 41 23.66 -3.29 -14.70
CA PHE A 41 22.64 -3.52 -13.68
C PHE A 41 22.77 -2.51 -12.55
N ARG A 42 24.01 -2.28 -12.08
CA ARG A 42 24.33 -1.36 -10.99
C ARG A 42 23.95 0.08 -11.34
N PHE A 43 24.32 0.57 -12.51
CA PHE A 43 23.94 1.91 -12.95
C PHE A 43 22.43 2.09 -13.04
N PHE A 44 21.72 1.14 -13.65
CA PHE A 44 20.26 1.16 -13.75
C PHE A 44 19.58 1.14 -12.38
N TYR A 45 20.02 0.22 -11.51
CA TYR A 45 19.47 0.05 -10.17
C TYR A 45 19.70 1.31 -9.33
N LEU A 46 20.93 1.82 -9.23
CA LEU A 46 21.23 2.98 -8.40
C LEU A 46 20.51 4.25 -8.88
N LYS A 47 20.38 4.44 -10.21
CA LYS A 47 19.61 5.56 -10.78
C LYS A 47 18.11 5.47 -10.47
N SER A 48 17.56 4.26 -10.51
CA SER A 48 16.11 4.04 -10.37
C SER A 48 15.68 3.68 -8.94
N LYS A 49 16.63 3.47 -8.03
CA LYS A 49 16.42 2.98 -6.66
C LYS A 49 15.36 3.76 -5.91
N GLN A 50 15.43 5.09 -5.97
CA GLN A 50 14.45 5.96 -5.30
C GLN A 50 13.04 5.82 -5.90
N HIS A 51 12.96 5.72 -7.23
CA HIS A 51 11.68 5.53 -7.94
C HIS A 51 11.08 4.14 -7.66
N ILE A 52 11.93 3.11 -7.61
CA ILE A 52 11.55 1.75 -7.23
C ILE A 52 10.97 1.75 -5.81
N ALA A 53 11.66 2.39 -4.85
CA ALA A 53 11.17 2.52 -3.48
C ALA A 53 9.85 3.29 -3.40
N ALA A 54 9.70 4.38 -4.16
CA ALA A 54 8.46 5.15 -4.20
C ALA A 54 7.28 4.34 -4.76
N VAL A 55 7.49 3.58 -5.84
CA VAL A 55 6.47 2.70 -6.41
C VAL A 55 6.13 1.56 -5.45
N ALA A 56 7.11 0.97 -4.75
CA ALA A 56 6.86 -0.04 -3.74
C ALA A 56 5.97 0.50 -2.60
N ASN A 57 6.28 1.71 -2.10
CA ASN A 57 5.44 2.39 -1.11
C ASN A 57 4.02 2.63 -1.64
N TRP A 58 3.87 3.09 -2.89
CA TRP A 58 2.54 3.24 -3.51
C TRP A 58 1.77 1.93 -3.58
N MET A 59 2.39 0.84 -4.06
CA MET A 59 1.72 -0.47 -4.17
C MET A 59 1.33 -1.02 -2.80
N SER A 60 2.17 -0.85 -1.77
CA SER A 60 1.82 -1.23 -0.40
C SER A 60 0.68 -0.39 0.18
N ALA A 61 0.66 0.92 -0.09
CA ALA A 61 -0.41 1.82 0.33
C ALA A 61 -1.75 1.43 -0.29
N ALA A 62 -1.75 1.17 -1.61
CA ALA A 62 -2.91 0.67 -2.33
C ALA A 62 -3.40 -0.66 -1.76
N ALA A 63 -2.51 -1.62 -1.51
CA ALA A 63 -2.87 -2.92 -0.94
C ALA A 63 -3.58 -2.80 0.42
N ILE A 64 -3.07 -1.98 1.34
CA ILE A 64 -3.68 -1.76 2.66
C ILE A 64 -5.10 -1.21 2.54
N TRP A 65 -5.31 -0.20 1.69
CA TRP A 65 -6.64 0.37 1.45
C TRP A 65 -7.60 -0.59 0.74
N LEU A 66 -7.08 -1.43 -0.17
CA LEU A 66 -7.87 -2.49 -0.81
C LEU A 66 -8.29 -3.57 0.19
N ILE A 67 -7.43 -3.95 1.12
CA ILE A 67 -7.77 -4.87 2.23
C ILE A 67 -8.90 -4.27 3.06
N LEU A 68 -8.81 -2.99 3.43
CA LEU A 68 -9.90 -2.30 4.13
C LEU A 68 -11.21 -2.32 3.32
N ALA A 69 -11.15 -2.01 2.03
CA ALA A 69 -12.33 -2.04 1.17
C ALA A 69 -12.98 -3.44 1.11
N VAL A 70 -12.16 -4.51 1.04
CA VAL A 70 -12.62 -5.90 1.11
C VAL A 70 -13.23 -6.21 2.48
N SER A 71 -12.64 -5.75 3.58
CA SER A 71 -13.19 -5.93 4.94
C SER A 71 -14.55 -5.23 5.11
N VAL A 72 -14.70 -4.01 4.61
CA VAL A 72 -15.98 -3.28 4.63
C VAL A 72 -17.05 -4.04 3.85
N GLU A 73 -16.71 -4.54 2.67
CA GLU A 73 -17.64 -5.28 1.84
C GLU A 73 -18.12 -6.56 2.53
N ARG A 74 -17.19 -7.35 3.09
CA ARG A 74 -17.52 -8.57 3.85
C ARG A 74 -18.45 -8.27 5.02
N PHE A 75 -18.18 -7.20 5.76
CA PHE A 75 -19.05 -6.76 6.84
C PHE A 75 -20.46 -6.39 6.36
N LEU A 76 -20.58 -5.63 5.27
CA LEU A 76 -21.88 -5.24 4.70
C LEU A 76 -22.69 -6.43 4.17
N ILE A 77 -22.02 -7.45 3.62
CA ILE A 77 -22.65 -8.69 3.16
C ILE A 77 -23.27 -9.45 4.34
N ILE A 78 -22.54 -9.59 5.45
CA ILE A 78 -23.02 -10.29 6.65
C ILE A 78 -24.19 -9.55 7.27
N ARG A 79 -24.08 -8.22 7.42
CA ARG A 79 -25.13 -7.41 8.07
C ARG A 79 -26.39 -7.25 7.20
N SER A 80 -26.24 -7.16 5.88
CA SER A 80 -27.39 -6.87 4.99
C SER A 80 -27.24 -7.52 3.60
N PRO A 81 -27.57 -8.82 3.44
CA PRO A 81 -27.35 -9.56 2.20
C PRO A 81 -28.18 -9.03 1.01
N LEU A 82 -29.31 -8.35 1.26
CA LEU A 82 -30.19 -7.81 0.21
C LEU A 82 -29.78 -6.41 -0.25
N ARG A 83 -29.27 -5.56 0.65
CA ARG A 83 -28.81 -4.20 0.29
C ARG A 83 -27.41 -4.20 -0.29
N SER A 84 -26.55 -5.15 0.07
CA SER A 84 -25.18 -5.25 -0.47
C SER A 84 -25.16 -5.37 -2.00
N LYS A 85 -26.10 -6.13 -2.58
CA LYS A 85 -26.25 -6.25 -4.05
C LYS A 85 -26.59 -4.94 -4.75
N LEU A 86 -27.29 -4.02 -4.09
CA LEU A 86 -27.66 -2.72 -4.67
C LEU A 86 -26.54 -1.67 -4.51
N TYR A 87 -25.81 -1.72 -3.39
CA TYR A 87 -24.67 -0.82 -3.17
C TYR A 87 -23.50 -1.11 -4.10
N TRP A 88 -23.24 -2.38 -4.41
CA TRP A 88 -22.02 -2.82 -5.10
C TRP A 88 -22.20 -3.09 -6.60
N GLN A 89 -22.79 -2.14 -7.32
CA GLN A 89 -22.85 -2.19 -8.78
C GLN A 89 -21.44 -2.07 -9.40
N ARG A 90 -21.19 -2.78 -10.51
CA ARG A 90 -19.87 -2.86 -11.18
C ARG A 90 -19.24 -1.48 -11.44
N GLY A 91 -20.03 -0.49 -11.88
CA GLY A 91 -19.53 0.87 -12.12
C GLY A 91 -19.06 1.59 -10.85
N LYS A 92 -19.82 1.48 -9.75
CA LYS A 92 -19.45 2.08 -8.46
C LYS A 92 -18.19 1.43 -7.89
N MET A 93 -18.07 0.11 -8.05
CA MET A 93 -16.89 -0.62 -7.62
C MET A 93 -15.63 -0.18 -8.36
N VAL A 94 -15.67 -0.08 -9.70
CA VAL A 94 -14.52 0.40 -10.48
C VAL A 94 -14.13 1.82 -10.08
N LEU A 95 -15.12 2.69 -9.81
CA LEU A 95 -14.88 4.04 -9.31
C LEU A 95 -14.18 4.04 -7.94
N VAL A 96 -14.62 3.19 -7.00
CA VAL A 96 -13.98 3.04 -5.68
C VAL A 96 -12.55 2.50 -5.79
N LEU A 97 -12.31 1.49 -6.63
CA LEU A 97 -10.95 0.97 -6.84
C LEU A 97 -10.04 2.03 -7.46
N SER A 98 -10.50 2.69 -8.52
CA SER A 98 -9.76 3.75 -9.19
C SER A 98 -9.44 4.91 -8.25
N SER A 99 -10.40 5.32 -7.41
CA SER A 99 -10.18 6.37 -6.43
C SER A 99 -9.17 5.97 -5.35
N ILE A 100 -9.16 4.72 -4.89
CA ILE A 100 -8.15 4.20 -3.97
C ILE A 100 -6.76 4.29 -4.60
N PHE A 101 -6.59 3.79 -5.83
CA PHE A 101 -5.30 3.85 -6.53
C PHE A 101 -4.81 5.28 -6.74
N PHE A 102 -5.71 6.18 -7.17
CA PHE A 102 -5.36 7.57 -7.39
C PHE A 102 -5.04 8.32 -6.09
N ALA A 103 -5.85 8.16 -5.05
CA ALA A 103 -5.64 8.81 -3.76
C ALA A 103 -4.35 8.33 -3.10
N THR A 104 -4.11 7.01 -3.07
CA THR A 104 -2.86 6.45 -2.51
C THR A 104 -1.65 6.90 -3.32
N GLY A 105 -1.74 6.91 -4.65
CA GLY A 105 -0.67 7.39 -5.53
C GLY A 105 -0.32 8.86 -5.27
N LEU A 106 -1.33 9.71 -5.10
CA LEU A 106 -1.12 11.12 -4.76
C LEU A 106 -0.49 11.30 -3.38
N LEU A 107 -0.92 10.50 -2.38
CA LEU A 107 -0.34 10.53 -1.04
C LEU A 107 1.12 10.06 -1.03
N THR A 108 1.50 9.08 -1.85
CA THR A 108 2.86 8.53 -1.87
C THR A 108 3.78 9.19 -2.89
N LEU A 109 3.26 10.09 -3.74
CA LEU A 109 4.04 10.74 -4.81
C LEU A 109 5.25 11.50 -4.26
N TYR A 110 5.15 12.05 -3.04
CA TYR A 110 6.25 12.77 -2.41
C TYR A 110 7.51 11.90 -2.22
N HIS A 111 7.38 10.57 -2.06
CA HIS A 111 8.52 9.66 -1.96
C HIS A 111 9.40 9.70 -3.21
N HIS A 112 8.87 10.08 -4.38
CA HIS A 112 9.67 10.24 -5.58
C HIS A 112 10.68 11.40 -5.49
N PHE A 113 10.40 12.39 -4.62
CA PHE A 113 11.17 13.62 -4.46
C PHE A 113 11.71 13.81 -3.03
N GLU A 114 11.52 12.82 -2.15
CA GLU A 114 11.91 12.89 -0.74
C GLU A 114 13.43 12.89 -0.55
N TYR A 115 14.16 12.24 -1.45
CA TYR A 115 15.61 12.15 -1.42
C TYR A 115 16.24 12.65 -2.71
N ASP A 116 17.26 13.49 -2.56
CA ASP A 116 18.11 13.95 -3.64
C ASP A 116 19.32 12.99 -3.74
N CYS A 117 19.33 12.13 -4.75
CA CYS A 117 20.36 11.10 -4.95
C CYS A 117 21.36 11.48 -6.05
N THR A 118 22.65 11.27 -5.78
CA THR A 118 23.73 11.48 -6.75
C THR A 118 24.61 10.24 -6.90
N LEU A 119 24.94 9.90 -8.15
CA LEU A 119 25.83 8.79 -8.50
C LEU A 119 27.27 9.31 -8.58
N MET A 120 28.20 8.58 -7.97
CA MET A 120 29.63 8.86 -8.05
C MET A 120 30.43 7.59 -8.32
N GLU A 121 31.46 7.75 -9.13
CA GLU A 121 32.42 6.70 -9.44
C GLU A 121 33.65 6.84 -8.52
N PHE A 122 34.00 5.74 -7.87
CA PHE A 122 35.19 5.60 -7.04
C PHE A 122 36.16 4.61 -7.70
N CYS A 123 37.42 4.68 -7.28
CA CYS A 123 38.47 3.74 -7.68
C CYS A 123 38.63 3.63 -9.21
N ASN A 124 38.79 4.77 -9.90
CA ASN A 124 39.01 4.86 -11.35
C ASN A 124 37.91 4.14 -12.19
N GLY A 125 36.65 4.27 -11.76
CA GLY A 125 35.49 3.69 -12.45
C GLY A 125 35.12 2.27 -12.02
N SER A 126 35.87 1.65 -11.09
CA SER A 126 35.58 0.28 -10.65
C SER A 126 34.46 0.17 -9.60
N GLN A 127 34.04 1.28 -8.98
CA GLN A 127 33.01 1.25 -7.95
C GLN A 127 32.01 2.41 -8.09
N LEU A 128 30.79 2.10 -8.53
CA LEU A 128 29.69 3.07 -8.61
C LEU A 128 28.91 3.11 -7.29
N ILE A 129 28.77 4.25 -6.64
CA ILE A 129 28.05 4.39 -5.35
C ILE A 129 27.03 5.52 -5.47
N ASP A 130 25.86 5.34 -4.86
CA ASP A 130 24.84 6.39 -4.72
C ASP A 130 24.91 7.03 -3.32
N PHE A 131 24.81 8.35 -3.27
CA PHE A 131 24.57 9.10 -2.04
C PHE A 131 23.22 9.78 -2.15
N CYS A 132 22.29 9.40 -1.26
CA CYS A 132 20.97 10.00 -1.16
C CYS A 132 20.87 10.83 0.12
N TYR A 133 20.52 12.10 -0.04
CA TYR A 133 20.31 13.01 1.08
C TYR A 133 18.84 13.38 1.19
N TYR A 134 18.35 13.57 2.41
CA TYR A 134 16.98 14.00 2.64
C TYR A 134 16.77 15.40 2.07
N ALA A 135 15.80 15.51 1.16
CA ALA A 135 15.56 16.71 0.37
C ALA A 135 14.92 17.86 1.19
N GLY A 136 14.40 17.56 2.38
CA GLY A 136 13.83 18.52 3.32
C GLY A 136 14.85 19.16 4.27
N GLU A 137 16.12 18.77 4.21
CA GLU A 137 17.18 19.37 5.03
C GLU A 137 18.34 19.89 4.18
N LYS A 138 19.18 20.73 4.80
CA LYS A 138 20.38 21.25 4.15
C LYS A 138 21.36 20.10 3.95
N HIS A 139 21.72 19.84 2.69
CA HIS A 139 22.61 18.75 2.34
C HIS A 139 23.61 19.16 1.24
N PRO A 140 24.77 18.50 1.14
CA PRO A 140 25.73 18.79 0.07
C PRO A 140 25.19 18.28 -1.28
N ARG A 141 25.45 19.03 -2.36
CA ARG A 141 25.04 18.63 -3.72
C ARG A 141 25.72 17.35 -4.19
N THR A 142 26.94 17.11 -3.71
CA THR A 142 27.80 15.99 -4.09
C THR A 142 28.77 15.78 -2.94
N PHE A 143 29.15 14.54 -2.63
CA PHE A 143 30.12 14.24 -1.56
C PHE A 143 31.44 15.02 -1.70
N LEU A 144 31.88 15.24 -2.94
CA LEU A 144 33.12 15.96 -3.28
C LEU A 144 33.00 17.49 -3.28
N LYS A 145 31.78 18.04 -3.40
CA LYS A 145 31.57 19.50 -3.50
C LYS A 145 31.01 20.04 -2.19
N LYS A 146 31.65 21.08 -1.65
CA LYS A 146 31.18 21.81 -0.46
C LYS A 146 29.96 22.70 -0.72
N GLU A 147 29.45 22.74 -1.95
CA GLU A 147 28.23 23.47 -2.29
C GLU A 147 27.02 22.80 -1.62
N LEU A 148 26.33 23.58 -0.79
CA LEU A 148 25.18 23.13 -0.02
C LEU A 148 23.90 23.54 -0.73
N ILE A 149 22.98 22.59 -0.87
CA ILE A 149 21.62 22.85 -1.31
C ILE A 149 20.82 23.28 -0.08
N LEU A 150 20.29 24.51 -0.12
CA LEU A 150 19.35 24.98 0.88
C LEU A 150 17.92 24.76 0.36
N PRO A 151 17.13 23.83 0.96
CA PRO A 151 15.73 23.69 0.59
C PRO A 151 14.95 24.95 1.01
N SER A 152 13.99 25.34 0.19
CA SER A 152 13.05 26.41 0.54
C SER A 152 12.21 26.02 1.76
N GLU A 153 11.80 26.99 2.58
CA GLU A 153 10.97 26.73 3.77
C GLU A 153 9.67 25.98 3.41
N VAL A 154 9.10 26.27 2.23
CA VAL A 154 7.93 25.56 1.70
C VAL A 154 8.23 24.08 1.48
N LYS A 155 9.38 23.73 0.88
CA LYS A 155 9.79 22.33 0.68
C LYS A 155 9.96 21.61 2.01
N LYS A 156 10.57 22.25 3.01
CA LYS A 156 10.77 21.66 4.36
C LYS A 156 9.43 21.33 5.03
N VAL A 157 8.51 22.28 5.05
CA VAL A 157 7.18 22.11 5.64
C VAL A 157 6.41 21.05 4.88
N TYR A 158 6.42 21.10 3.54
CA TYR A 158 5.76 20.12 2.69
C TYR A 158 6.24 18.69 2.97
N MET A 159 7.55 18.45 3.02
CA MET A 159 8.09 17.12 3.28
C MET A 159 7.69 16.61 4.67
N ARG A 160 7.82 17.44 5.71
CA ARG A 160 7.42 17.07 7.08
C ARG A 160 5.94 16.71 7.17
N VAL A 161 5.08 17.54 6.58
CA VAL A 161 3.63 17.31 6.57
C VAL A 161 3.30 16.02 5.83
N MET A 162 3.85 15.82 4.63
CA MET A 162 3.57 14.61 3.84
C MET A 162 4.05 13.32 4.53
N THR A 163 5.21 13.32 5.19
CA THR A 163 5.66 12.16 5.98
C THR A 163 4.69 11.80 7.10
N ILE A 164 4.18 12.82 7.84
CA ILE A 164 3.19 12.60 8.90
C ILE A 164 1.87 12.09 8.31
N PHE A 165 1.38 12.72 7.24
CA PHE A 165 0.15 12.31 6.56
C PHE A 165 0.25 10.88 6.03
N ASN A 166 1.38 10.49 5.44
CA ASN A 166 1.63 9.13 4.98
C ASN A 166 1.55 8.15 6.15
N ALA A 167 2.28 8.39 7.24
CA ALA A 167 2.24 7.51 8.41
C ALA A 167 0.81 7.34 8.97
N VAL A 168 0.08 8.46 9.14
CA VAL A 168 -1.26 8.45 9.73
C VAL A 168 -2.30 7.83 8.79
N LEU A 169 -2.36 8.26 7.53
CA LEU A 169 -3.43 7.91 6.60
C LEU A 169 -3.18 6.63 5.82
N VAL A 170 -1.93 6.27 5.54
CA VAL A 170 -1.59 5.06 4.80
C VAL A 170 -1.43 3.86 5.72
N VAL A 171 -0.89 4.06 6.93
CA VAL A 171 -0.59 2.97 7.85
C VAL A 171 -1.60 2.93 9.00
N PHE A 172 -1.62 3.93 9.88
CA PHE A 172 -2.37 3.82 11.15
C PHE A 172 -3.89 3.76 10.95
N ALA A 173 -4.45 4.68 10.16
CA ALA A 173 -5.89 4.78 9.96
C ALA A 173 -6.50 3.48 9.38
N PRO A 174 -6.04 2.95 8.24
CA PRO A 174 -6.65 1.75 7.68
C PRO A 174 -6.47 0.51 8.57
N ILE A 175 -5.33 0.36 9.26
CA ILE A 175 -5.14 -0.73 10.23
C ILE A 175 -6.17 -0.65 11.35
N LEU A 176 -6.37 0.53 11.95
CA LEU A 176 -7.36 0.74 13.00
C LEU A 176 -8.77 0.41 12.50
N PHE A 177 -9.13 0.88 11.30
CA PHE A 177 -10.43 0.57 10.71
C PHE A 177 -10.63 -0.91 10.44
N VAL A 178 -9.62 -1.62 9.91
CA VAL A 178 -9.68 -3.08 9.70
C VAL A 178 -9.91 -3.81 11.03
N ILE A 179 -9.21 -3.42 12.10
CA ILE A 179 -9.39 -4.02 13.44
C ILE A 179 -10.84 -3.81 13.91
N VAL A 180 -11.34 -2.58 13.86
CA VAL A 180 -12.71 -2.27 14.30
C VAL A 180 -13.75 -3.03 13.48
N LEU A 181 -13.61 -3.06 12.15
CA LEU A 181 -14.53 -3.77 11.27
C LEU A 181 -14.52 -5.28 11.51
N ASN A 182 -13.33 -5.87 11.71
CA ASN A 182 -13.21 -7.29 12.00
C ASN A 182 -13.84 -7.63 13.36
N MET A 183 -13.66 -6.79 14.38
CA MET A 183 -14.32 -6.98 15.69
C MET A 183 -15.84 -6.90 15.58
N LEU A 184 -16.37 -5.93 14.83
CA LEU A 184 -17.80 -5.81 14.57
C LEU A 184 -18.34 -7.03 13.80
N MET A 185 -17.59 -7.50 12.79
CA MET A 185 -17.94 -8.67 12.01
C MET A 185 -18.06 -9.92 12.88
N ILE A 186 -17.07 -10.19 13.75
CA ILE A 186 -17.08 -11.35 14.65
C ILE A 186 -18.28 -11.27 15.61
N ARG A 187 -18.59 -10.07 16.11
CA ARG A 187 -19.74 -9.86 16.99
C ARG A 187 -21.08 -10.15 16.30
N GLU A 188 -21.25 -9.68 15.07
CA GLU A 188 -22.47 -9.93 14.28
C GLU A 188 -22.60 -11.43 13.93
N LEU A 189 -21.49 -12.09 13.61
CA LEU A 189 -21.48 -13.53 13.33
C LEU A 189 -21.92 -14.34 14.56
N HIS A 190 -21.36 -14.04 15.74
CA HIS A 190 -21.72 -14.71 16.98
C HIS A 190 -23.20 -14.50 17.34
N TYR A 191 -23.72 -13.29 17.13
CA TYR A 191 -25.15 -13.00 17.36
C TYR A 191 -26.03 -13.79 16.40
N SER A 192 -25.67 -13.84 15.12
CA SER A 192 -26.39 -14.59 14.08
C SER A 192 -26.43 -16.09 14.41
N ASP A 193 -25.29 -16.70 14.75
CA ASP A 193 -25.21 -18.13 15.09
C ASP A 193 -26.07 -18.48 16.31
N THR A 194 -26.06 -17.63 17.34
CA THR A 194 -26.87 -17.84 18.55
C THR A 194 -28.37 -17.78 18.21
N SER A 195 -28.78 -16.81 17.40
CA SER A 195 -30.18 -16.67 16.97
C SER A 195 -30.67 -17.85 16.12
N LEU A 196 -29.80 -18.40 15.27
CA LEU A 196 -30.09 -19.58 14.47
C LEU A 196 -30.24 -20.81 15.36
N LEU A 197 -29.36 -21.00 16.34
CA LEU A 197 -29.45 -22.09 17.30
C LEU A 197 -30.74 -22.05 18.13
N GLU A 198 -31.15 -20.86 18.59
CA GLU A 198 -32.42 -20.68 19.31
C GLU A 198 -33.64 -20.98 18.43
N SER A 199 -33.62 -20.55 17.16
CA SER A 199 -34.66 -20.87 16.18
C SER A 199 -34.77 -22.37 15.90
N PHE A 200 -33.63 -23.05 15.69
CA PHE A 200 -33.59 -24.50 15.50
C PHE A 200 -34.08 -25.26 16.74
N ARG A 201 -33.66 -24.84 17.95
CA ARG A 201 -34.13 -25.44 19.20
C ARG A 201 -35.64 -25.28 19.36
N GLY A 202 -36.18 -24.09 19.09
CA GLY A 202 -37.63 -23.82 19.13
C GLY A 202 -38.43 -24.67 18.13
N SER A 203 -37.88 -24.89 16.93
CA SER A 203 -38.47 -25.76 15.90
C SER A 203 -38.53 -27.23 16.36
N ILE A 204 -37.46 -27.76 16.96
CA ILE A 204 -37.43 -29.15 17.47
C ILE A 204 -38.47 -29.35 18.56
N THR A 205 -38.60 -28.42 19.52
CA THR A 205 -39.61 -28.50 20.58
C THR A 205 -41.04 -28.41 20.06
N ARG A 206 -41.29 -27.71 18.95
CA ARG A 206 -42.63 -27.57 18.37
C ARG A 206 -43.05 -28.79 17.56
N ASN A 207 -42.10 -29.56 17.00
CA ASN A 207 -42.39 -30.79 16.26
C ASN A 207 -42.59 -32.03 17.16
N GLN A 208 -42.43 -31.91 18.48
CA GLN A 208 -42.67 -32.99 19.45
C GLN A 208 -44.06 -32.91 20.13
N HIS A 209 -44.91 -31.97 19.72
CA HIS A 209 -46.29 -31.81 20.20
C HIS A 209 -47.30 -32.00 19.08
#